data_AF-A0A7Y5G8G1-F1
#
_entry.id   AF-A0A7Y5G8G1-F1
#
_cell.length_a   1.000
_cell.length_b   1.000
_cell.length_c   1.000
_cell.angle_alpha   90.00
_cell.angle_beta   90.00
_cell.angle_gamma   90.00
#
_symmetry.space_group_name_H-M   'P 1'
#
loop_
_entity.id
_entity.type
_entity.pdbx_description
1 polymer ?
#
loop_
_entity_poly.entity_id
_entity_poly.type
_entity_poly.pdbx_seq_one_letter_code
_entity_poly.pdbx_strand_id
1 'polypeptide(L)'
;LTPYGLHPSDPLGGKYTLTVTEATYINTVIDAYNSTIAAEAAEHGWGLADVNAIFNQIASVSGPSGSGYNIGGGIRVKTDFISGGIFSYDGVHPSTLGYAILANEIIKAANENYGSSVPLLNLMNYLQ
;
A
#
# COMPACT_ATOMS: atom_id res chain seq x y z
N LEU A 1 5.20 36.01 19.08
CA LEU A 1 5.20 34.64 19.64
C LEU A 1 5.10 33.68 18.48
N THR A 2 6.04 32.75 18.36
CA THR A 2 5.97 31.72 17.32
C THR A 2 4.83 30.75 17.67
N PRO A 3 3.89 30.44 16.77
CA PRO A 3 2.80 29.52 17.07
C PRO A 3 3.28 28.06 17.13
N TYR A 4 3.05 27.39 18.27
CA TYR A 4 3.36 25.97 18.47
C TYR A 4 2.60 25.08 17.48
N GLY A 5 3.32 24.18 16.83
CA GLY A 5 2.78 23.19 15.89
C GLY A 5 2.42 23.71 14.51
N LEU A 6 2.45 25.03 14.28
CA LEU A 6 2.07 25.66 13.01
C LEU A 6 3.23 26.42 12.35
N HIS A 7 4.40 26.47 12.99
CA HIS A 7 5.59 27.11 12.46
C HIS A 7 6.77 26.13 12.43
N PRO A 8 7.58 26.07 11.35
CA PRO A 8 8.72 25.15 11.26
C PRO A 8 9.75 25.28 12.39
N SER A 9 9.87 26.47 12.99
CA SER A 9 10.77 26.72 14.12
C SER A 9 10.15 26.41 15.50
N ASP A 10 8.89 25.98 15.55
CA ASP A 10 8.21 25.51 16.76
C ASP A 10 7.25 24.36 16.40
N PRO A 11 7.77 23.23 15.90
CA PRO A 11 6.95 22.14 15.39
C PRO A 11 6.25 21.38 16.53
N LEU A 12 5.26 20.55 16.17
CA LEU A 12 4.64 19.63 17.12
C LEU A 12 5.70 18.68 17.68
N GLY A 13 5.83 18.63 19.01
CA GLY A 13 6.76 17.73 19.69
C GLY A 13 6.38 16.25 19.54
N GLY A 14 7.35 15.36 19.76
CA GLY A 14 7.21 13.90 19.53
C GLY A 14 6.09 13.20 20.31
N LYS A 15 5.53 13.83 21.36
CA LYS A 15 4.30 13.31 22.00
C LYS A 15 3.09 13.32 21.06
N TYR A 16 3.09 14.17 20.04
CA TYR A 16 1.98 14.38 19.11
C TYR A 16 2.32 14.00 17.67
N THR A 17 3.56 13.58 17.41
CA THR A 17 4.05 13.26 16.08
C THR A 17 4.79 11.94 16.09
N LEU A 18 4.72 11.21 14.98
CA LEU A 18 5.55 10.02 14.81
C LEU A 18 7.00 10.46 14.62
N THR A 19 7.86 10.09 15.57
CA THR A 19 9.29 10.35 15.45
C THR A 19 9.95 9.37 14.48
N VAL A 20 11.14 9.73 13.99
CA VAL A 20 11.93 8.85 13.10
C VAL A 20 12.23 7.51 13.79
N THR A 21 12.58 7.54 15.08
CA THR A 21 12.86 6.32 15.85
C THR A 21 11.64 5.41 15.95
N GLU A 22 10.45 5.98 16.23
CA GLU A 22 9.21 5.21 16.27
C GLU A 22 8.85 4.64 14.90
N ALA A 23 8.99 5.44 13.83
CA ALA A 23 8.75 4.96 12.46
C ALA A 23 9.69 3.81 12.07
N THR A 24 10.99 3.90 12.40
CA THR A 24 11.95 2.82 12.16
C THR A 24 11.60 1.56 12.95
N TYR A 25 11.20 1.71 14.21
CA TYR A 25 10.77 0.58 15.03
C TYR A 25 9.52 -0.10 14.46
N ILE A 26 8.51 0.68 14.05
CA ILE A 26 7.29 0.16 13.42
C ILE A 26 7.63 -0.62 12.14
N ASN A 27 8.47 -0.07 11.26
CA ASN A 27 8.87 -0.76 10.04
C ASN A 27 9.64 -2.06 10.33
N THR A 28 10.52 -2.06 11.33
CA THR A 28 11.21 -3.28 11.76
C THR A 28 10.23 -4.37 12.20
N VAL A 29 9.18 -4.00 12.94
CA VAL A 29 8.13 -4.93 13.36
C VAL A 29 7.30 -5.43 12.18
N ILE A 30 6.95 -4.55 11.23
CA ILE A 30 6.24 -4.91 10.00
C ILE A 30 7.06 -5.94 9.19
N ASP A 31 8.37 -5.69 9.02
CA ASP A 31 9.26 -6.59 8.29
C ASP A 31 9.34 -7.97 8.97
N ALA A 32 9.39 -8.01 10.30
CA ALA A 32 9.37 -9.26 11.06
C ALA A 32 8.07 -10.05 10.86
N TYR A 33 6.91 -9.38 10.85
CA TYR A 33 5.64 -10.04 10.55
C TYR A 33 5.58 -10.56 9.11
N ASN A 34 5.98 -9.74 8.12
CA ASN A 34 6.02 -10.18 6.71
C ASN A 34 6.95 -11.39 6.52
N SER A 35 8.12 -11.39 7.16
CA SER A 35 9.05 -12.52 7.13
C SER A 35 8.44 -13.77 7.76
N THR A 36 7.70 -13.62 8.88
CA THR A 36 7.04 -14.75 9.55
C THR A 36 5.94 -15.33 8.65
N ILE A 37 5.07 -14.48 8.10
CA ILE A 37 3.99 -14.91 7.19
C ILE A 37 4.56 -15.63 5.97
N ALA A 38 5.65 -15.11 5.38
CA ALA A 38 6.30 -15.74 4.23
C ALA A 38 6.91 -17.11 4.57
N ALA A 39 7.52 -17.24 5.75
CA ALA A 39 8.06 -18.51 6.22
C ALA A 39 6.96 -19.56 6.43
N GLU A 40 5.87 -19.20 7.11
CA GLU A 40 4.71 -20.07 7.33
C GLU A 40 4.07 -20.50 6.00
N ALA A 41 3.92 -19.57 5.06
CA ALA A 41 3.38 -19.88 3.74
C ALA A 41 4.28 -20.87 2.98
N ALA A 42 5.60 -20.71 3.05
CA ALA A 42 6.55 -21.62 2.42
C ALA A 42 6.58 -22.99 3.10
N GLU A 43 6.52 -23.06 4.43
CA GLU A 43 6.50 -24.31 5.20
C GLU A 43 5.25 -25.15 4.90
N HIS A 44 4.09 -24.49 4.77
CA HIS A 44 2.81 -25.16 4.58
C HIS A 44 2.35 -25.24 3.11
N GLY A 45 3.11 -24.67 2.18
CA GLY A 45 2.74 -24.62 0.76
C GLY A 45 1.48 -23.78 0.50
N TRP A 46 1.29 -22.69 1.25
CA TRP A 46 0.19 -21.75 1.05
C TRP A 46 0.56 -20.67 0.04
N GLY A 47 -0.43 -20.25 -0.75
CA GLY A 47 -0.27 -19.10 -1.64
C GLY A 47 -0.06 -17.83 -0.84
N LEU A 48 0.96 -17.06 -1.20
CA LEU A 48 1.31 -15.79 -0.56
C LEU A 48 1.09 -14.63 -1.52
N ALA A 49 0.21 -13.69 -1.14
CA ALA A 49 0.13 -12.40 -1.79
C ALA A 49 1.01 -11.39 -1.03
N ASP A 50 2.12 -10.97 -1.63
CA ASP A 50 3.02 -10.00 -1.01
C ASP A 50 2.47 -8.57 -1.14
N VAL A 51 1.69 -8.19 -0.13
CA VAL A 51 1.05 -6.87 -0.03
C VAL A 51 2.09 -5.76 0.10
N ASN A 52 3.20 -6.02 0.80
CA ASN A 52 4.25 -5.01 0.98
C ASN A 52 4.92 -4.69 -0.36
N ALA A 53 5.25 -5.71 -1.14
CA ALA A 53 5.86 -5.55 -2.45
C ALA A 53 4.97 -4.76 -3.42
N ILE A 54 3.67 -5.07 -3.52
CA ILE A 54 2.79 -4.35 -4.46
C ILE A 54 2.63 -2.87 -4.08
N PHE A 55 2.47 -2.54 -2.81
CA PHE A 55 2.36 -1.13 -2.41
C PHE A 55 3.68 -0.37 -2.57
N ASN A 56 4.83 -1.01 -2.32
CA ASN A 56 6.14 -0.41 -2.62
C ASN A 56 6.34 -0.18 -4.12
N GLN A 57 5.89 -1.12 -4.97
CA GLN A 57 5.91 -0.95 -6.40
C GLN A 57 5.07 0.26 -6.83
N ILE A 58 3.83 0.36 -6.35
CA ILE A 58 2.94 1.51 -6.64
C ILE A 58 3.59 2.81 -6.15
N ALA A 59 4.12 2.84 -4.93
CA ALA A 59 4.77 4.01 -4.34
C ALA A 59 5.99 4.46 -5.16
N SER A 60 6.82 3.53 -5.62
CA SER A 60 8.04 3.83 -6.40
C SER A 60 7.79 4.56 -7.72
N VAL A 61 6.58 4.42 -8.28
CA VAL A 61 6.15 5.11 -9.51
C VAL A 61 5.16 6.25 -9.24
N SER A 62 4.87 6.53 -7.97
CA SER A 62 3.94 7.57 -7.53
C SER A 62 4.63 8.91 -7.22
N GLY A 63 3.83 9.91 -6.82
CA GLY A 63 4.30 11.25 -6.49
C GLY A 63 4.17 12.23 -7.66
N PRO A 64 4.51 13.52 -7.44
CA PRO A 64 4.21 14.60 -8.37
C PRO A 64 4.77 14.38 -9.78
N SER A 65 5.97 13.80 -9.87
CA SER A 65 6.65 13.50 -11.14
C SER A 65 6.62 12.02 -11.53
N GLY A 66 5.96 11.16 -10.73
CA GLY A 66 5.86 9.73 -11.00
C GLY A 66 5.00 9.42 -12.22
N SER A 67 5.30 8.33 -12.92
CA SER A 67 4.50 7.89 -14.08
C SER A 67 3.15 7.29 -13.67
N GLY A 68 2.97 6.93 -12.40
CA GLY A 68 1.78 6.25 -11.89
C GLY A 68 1.76 4.75 -12.23
N TYR A 69 1.06 4.00 -11.40
CA TYR A 69 0.81 2.58 -11.56
C TYR A 69 -0.27 2.34 -12.61
N ASN A 70 0.03 1.52 -13.61
CA ASN A 70 -0.88 1.24 -14.71
C ASN A 70 -1.91 0.19 -14.31
N ILE A 71 -3.19 0.54 -14.39
CA ILE A 71 -4.31 -0.36 -14.09
C ILE A 71 -5.04 -0.86 -15.35
N GLY A 72 -4.51 -0.55 -16.53
CA GLY A 72 -5.12 -0.89 -17.82
C GLY A 72 -5.96 0.25 -18.40
N GLY A 73 -6.41 0.08 -19.65
CA GLY A 73 -7.24 1.09 -20.34
C GLY A 73 -6.56 2.44 -20.58
N GLY A 74 -5.22 2.52 -20.45
CA GLY A 74 -4.47 3.78 -20.48
C GLY A 74 -4.53 4.58 -19.18
N ILE A 75 -5.14 4.04 -18.12
CA ILE A 75 -5.34 4.73 -16.84
C ILE A 75 -4.21 4.39 -15.88
N ARG A 76 -3.70 5.44 -15.22
CA ARG A 76 -2.62 5.33 -14.24
C ARG A 76 -3.04 6.01 -12.93
N VAL A 77 -2.73 5.36 -11.82
CA VAL A 77 -3.08 5.81 -10.47
C VAL A 77 -1.84 5.97 -9.61
N LYS A 78 -1.95 6.73 -8.53
CA LYS A 78 -0.83 7.08 -7.66
C LYS A 78 -1.21 7.00 -6.18
N THR A 79 -0.22 7.08 -5.31
CA THR A 79 -0.42 7.19 -3.85
C THR A 79 -0.68 8.62 -3.38
N ASP A 80 -0.71 9.61 -4.27
CA ASP A 80 -0.93 11.02 -3.94
C ASP A 80 -2.26 11.23 -3.18
N PHE A 81 -2.22 11.98 -2.07
CA PHE A 81 -3.41 12.24 -1.27
C PHE A 81 -4.46 13.01 -2.08
N ILE A 82 -5.72 12.57 -1.97
CA ILE A 82 -6.91 13.09 -2.69
C ILE A 82 -6.92 12.78 -4.19
N SER A 83 -5.82 12.96 -4.93
CA SER A 83 -5.80 12.88 -6.39
C SER A 83 -5.22 11.57 -6.96
N GLY A 84 -4.59 10.73 -6.14
CA GLY A 84 -3.92 9.52 -6.59
C GLY A 84 -4.84 8.32 -6.84
N GLY A 85 -5.95 8.25 -6.11
CA GLY A 85 -6.99 7.21 -6.28
C GLY A 85 -6.69 5.86 -5.64
N ILE A 86 -5.46 5.59 -5.17
CA ILE A 86 -5.12 4.33 -4.46
C ILE A 86 -5.61 4.32 -3.01
N PHE A 87 -5.50 5.44 -2.30
CA PHE A 87 -5.89 5.58 -0.90
C PHE A 87 -7.19 6.39 -0.75
N SER A 88 -7.93 6.11 0.32
CA SER A 88 -9.15 6.82 0.71
C SER A 88 -8.82 8.22 1.25
N TYR A 89 -9.86 9.00 1.58
CA TYR A 89 -9.69 10.36 2.12
C TYR A 89 -9.17 10.42 3.56
N ASP A 90 -8.99 9.29 4.22
CA ASP A 90 -8.22 9.22 5.46
C ASP A 90 -6.70 9.15 5.24
N GLY A 91 -6.26 8.93 3.99
CA GLY A 91 -4.85 8.85 3.62
C GLY A 91 -4.12 7.59 4.11
N VAL A 92 -4.86 6.60 4.66
CA VAL A 92 -4.29 5.38 5.25
C VAL A 92 -4.88 4.13 4.61
N HIS A 93 -6.21 4.00 4.56
CA HIS A 93 -6.84 2.82 4.02
C HIS A 93 -6.90 2.89 2.48
N PRO A 94 -6.74 1.76 1.77
CA PRO A 94 -6.99 1.72 0.34
C PRO A 94 -8.41 2.21 0.00
N SER A 95 -8.54 2.88 -1.15
CA SER A 95 -9.84 3.14 -1.76
C SER A 95 -10.49 1.84 -2.24
N THR A 96 -11.72 1.89 -2.74
CA THR A 96 -12.35 0.73 -3.40
C THR A 96 -11.47 0.18 -4.53
N LEU A 97 -10.82 1.06 -5.30
CA LEU A 97 -9.85 0.66 -6.32
C LEU A 97 -8.61 0.01 -5.73
N GLY A 98 -8.04 0.59 -4.67
CA GLY A 98 -6.87 0.04 -3.98
C GLY A 98 -7.14 -1.38 -3.46
N TYR A 99 -8.33 -1.62 -2.89
CA TYR A 99 -8.75 -2.97 -2.49
C TYR A 99 -8.96 -3.91 -3.68
N ALA A 100 -9.47 -3.42 -4.82
CA ALA A 100 -9.60 -4.23 -6.03
C ALA A 100 -8.23 -4.66 -6.59
N ILE A 101 -7.21 -3.79 -6.52
CA ILE A 101 -5.83 -4.13 -6.87
C ILE A 101 -5.30 -5.23 -5.95
N LEU A 102 -5.47 -5.07 -4.63
CA LEU A 102 -5.05 -6.07 -3.65
C LEU A 102 -5.77 -7.42 -3.86
N ALA A 103 -7.07 -7.40 -4.11
CA ALA A 103 -7.84 -8.61 -4.39
C ALA A 103 -7.30 -9.36 -5.63
N ASN A 104 -6.87 -8.63 -6.67
CA ASN A 104 -6.24 -9.24 -7.83
C ASN A 104 -4.90 -9.91 -7.48
N GLU A 105 -4.09 -9.34 -6.59
CA GLU A 105 -2.85 -10.00 -6.12
C GLU A 105 -3.15 -11.29 -5.33
N ILE A 106 -4.19 -11.28 -4.49
CA ILE A 106 -4.65 -12.48 -3.76
C ILE A 106 -5.14 -13.55 -4.74
N ILE A 107 -5.94 -13.17 -5.74
CA ILE A 107 -6.43 -14.10 -6.77
C ILE A 107 -5.27 -14.71 -7.56
N LYS A 108 -4.26 -13.91 -7.93
CA LYS A 108 -3.07 -14.41 -8.62
C LYS A 108 -2.32 -15.44 -7.77
N ALA A 109 -2.02 -15.11 -6.53
CA ALA A 109 -1.34 -16.03 -5.61
C ALA A 109 -2.12 -17.33 -5.41
N ALA A 110 -3.45 -17.24 -5.31
CA ALA A 110 -4.31 -18.42 -5.19
C ALA A 110 -4.32 -19.27 -6.48
N ASN A 111 -4.47 -18.65 -7.65
CA ASN A 111 -4.46 -19.35 -8.93
C ASN A 111 -3.12 -20.03 -9.21
N GLU A 112 -2.01 -19.36 -8.88
CA GLU A 112 -0.65 -19.92 -9.03
C GLU A 112 -0.41 -21.10 -8.08
N ASN A 113 -0.78 -20.96 -6.80
CA ASN A 113 -0.46 -21.96 -5.79
C ASN A 113 -1.42 -23.15 -5.78
N TYR A 114 -2.71 -22.92 -6.04
CA TYR A 114 -3.76 -23.93 -5.90
C TYR A 114 -4.32 -24.43 -7.23
N GLY A 115 -3.83 -23.93 -8.36
CA GLY A 115 -4.32 -24.31 -9.69
C GLY A 115 -5.76 -23.89 -9.96
N SER A 116 -6.27 -22.90 -9.22
CA SER A 116 -7.61 -22.36 -9.44
C SER A 116 -7.66 -21.45 -10.67
N SER A 117 -8.88 -21.17 -11.13
CA SER A 117 -9.16 -20.32 -12.30
C SER A 117 -10.08 -19.15 -11.98
N VAL A 118 -9.90 -18.57 -10.78
CA VAL A 118 -10.69 -17.40 -10.35
C VAL A 118 -10.34 -16.22 -11.26
N PRO A 119 -11.33 -15.58 -11.92
CA PRO A 119 -11.06 -14.47 -12.82
C PRO A 119 -10.61 -13.22 -12.03
N LEU A 120 -9.71 -12.45 -12.63
CA LEU A 120 -9.32 -11.15 -12.08
C LEU A 120 -10.47 -10.13 -12.20
N LEU A 121 -10.54 -9.24 -11.23
CA LEU A 121 -11.42 -8.09 -11.24
C LEU A 121 -11.00 -7.13 -12.37
N ASN A 122 -11.99 -6.63 -13.10
CA ASN A 122 -11.79 -5.49 -13.99
C ASN A 122 -11.69 -4.21 -13.14
N LEU A 123 -10.47 -3.71 -12.98
CA LEU A 123 -10.17 -2.53 -12.15
C LEU A 123 -10.93 -1.27 -12.60
N MET A 124 -11.32 -1.18 -13.88
CA MET A 124 -12.10 -0.05 -14.40
C MET A 124 -13.46 0.10 -13.72
N ASN A 125 -14.03 -1.00 -13.22
CA ASN A 125 -15.32 -0.98 -12.51
C ASN A 125 -15.24 -0.34 -11.12
N TYR A 126 -14.03 -0.01 -10.65
CA TYR A 126 -13.77 0.51 -9.31
C TYR A 126 -13.15 1.91 -9.32
N LEU A 127 -13.09 2.55 -10.49
CA LEU A 127 -12.79 3.98 -10.59
C LEU A 127 -13.93 4.78 -9.97
N GLN A 128 -13.59 5.69 -9.06
CA GLN A 128 -14.53 6.64 -8.45
C GLN A 128 -14.67 7.89 -9.31
#